data_AF-A0A0J6WY58-F1
#
_entry.id   AF-A0A0J6WY58-F1
#
_cell.length_a   1.000
_cell.length_b   1.000
_cell.length_c   1.000
_cell.angle_alpha   90.00
_cell.angle_beta   90.00
_cell.angle_gamma   90.00
#
_symmetry.space_group_name_H-M   'P 1'
#
loop_
_entity.id
_entity.type
_entity.pdbx_description
1 polymer ?
#
loop_
_entity_poly.entity_id
_entity_poly.type
_entity_poly.pdbx_seq_one_letter_code
_entity_poly.pdbx_strand_id
1 'polypeptide(L)'
;MQPVFDLFTAEDLFNEIKITFYKYKKEHNKDMCKLLFMIMGLNHLREWIAPGFHARNNAKGTTDAEKFYVDIYDNTDEDTNTSNFKIINELCNHSKHFNTLNKKTSCKYETMDEWDDMDSIINFDRGSVSKCLVENKDGDMVDIIDIIERAILYYDANWFSKKH
;
A
#
# COMPACT_ATOMS: atom_id res chain seq x y z
N MET A 1 29.94 9.01 9.53
CA MET A 1 28.87 9.31 8.55
C MET A 1 27.72 8.37 8.92
N GLN A 2 26.66 8.89 9.51
CA GLN A 2 25.46 8.09 9.76
C GLN A 2 24.85 7.75 8.39
N PRO A 3 24.43 6.50 8.13
CA PRO A 3 23.70 6.19 6.91
C PRO A 3 22.43 7.05 6.85
N VAL A 4 22.07 7.50 5.65
CA VAL A 4 20.87 8.35 5.41
C VAL A 4 19.57 7.56 5.64
N PHE A 5 19.66 6.22 5.74
CA PHE A 5 18.55 5.31 5.96
C PHE A 5 18.83 4.42 7.18
N ASP A 6 18.10 4.64 8.27
CA ASP A 6 18.13 3.82 9.49
C ASP A 6 17.03 2.72 9.48
N LEU A 7 16.77 2.13 8.30
CA LEU A 7 15.86 0.99 8.15
C LEU A 7 16.70 -0.26 7.90
N PHE A 8 16.87 -1.09 8.94
CA PHE A 8 17.79 -2.23 8.89
C PHE A 8 17.09 -3.57 8.69
N THR A 9 15.80 -3.65 9.03
CA THR A 9 15.03 -4.90 8.98
C THR A 9 13.68 -4.69 8.28
N ALA A 10 13.06 -5.81 7.86
CA ALA A 10 11.68 -5.79 7.38
C ALA A 10 10.70 -5.30 8.46
N GLU A 11 11.00 -5.56 9.74
CA GLU A 11 10.18 -5.11 10.87
C GLU A 11 10.24 -3.59 11.05
N ASP A 12 11.42 -2.98 10.87
CA ASP A 12 11.57 -1.52 10.90
C ASP A 12 10.71 -0.85 9.82
N LEU A 13 10.82 -1.34 8.57
CA LEU A 13 10.01 -0.84 7.46
C LEU A 13 8.51 -1.03 7.72
N PHE A 14 8.11 -2.19 8.24
CA PHE A 14 6.72 -2.46 8.56
C PHE A 14 6.18 -1.53 9.65
N ASN A 15 6.96 -1.25 10.68
CA ASN A 15 6.59 -0.32 11.74
C ASN A 15 6.45 1.12 11.21
N GLU A 16 7.36 1.59 10.36
CA GLU A 16 7.23 2.90 9.72
C GLU A 16 6.01 3.01 8.81
N ILE A 17 5.67 1.94 8.06
CA ILE A 17 4.44 1.87 7.29
C ILE A 17 3.22 1.98 8.20
N LYS A 18 3.15 1.22 9.30
CA LYS A 18 2.04 1.28 10.26
C LYS A 18 1.88 2.68 10.86
N ILE A 19 2.98 3.30 11.31
CA ILE A 19 2.98 4.66 11.86
C ILE A 19 2.46 5.64 10.82
N THR A 20 2.95 5.55 9.58
CA THR A 20 2.53 6.43 8.48
C THR A 20 1.06 6.22 8.15
N PHE A 21 0.58 4.98 8.13
CA PHE A 21 -0.84 4.65 7.91
C PHE A 21 -1.75 5.27 8.97
N TYR A 22 -1.42 5.14 10.25
CA TYR A 22 -2.25 5.72 11.31
C TYR A 22 -2.30 7.25 11.26
N LYS A 23 -1.20 7.91 10.85
CA LYS A 23 -1.16 9.36 10.61
C LYS A 23 -2.06 9.72 9.42
N TYR A 24 -1.84 9.08 8.28
CA TYR A 24 -2.58 9.30 7.04
C TYR A 24 -4.10 9.04 7.20
N LYS A 25 -4.50 8.00 7.94
CA LYS A 25 -5.91 7.68 8.20
C LYS A 25 -6.62 8.79 8.99
N LYS A 26 -5.92 9.45 9.92
CA LYS A 26 -6.46 10.53 10.77
C LYS A 26 -6.40 11.91 10.11
N GLU A 27 -5.55 12.10 9.12
CA GLU A 27 -5.43 13.36 8.39
C GLU A 27 -6.72 13.66 7.63
N HIS A 28 -7.21 14.90 7.74
CA HIS A 28 -8.32 15.40 6.91
C HIS A 28 -7.85 15.50 5.46
N ASN A 29 -6.76 16.25 5.26
CA ASN A 29 -6.10 16.43 3.97
C ASN A 29 -5.10 15.29 3.73
N LYS A 30 -5.38 14.45 2.73
CA LYS A 30 -4.56 13.27 2.42
C LYS A 30 -3.26 13.66 1.71
N ASP A 31 -2.14 13.37 2.37
CA ASP A 31 -0.80 13.53 1.81
C ASP A 31 -0.47 12.41 0.81
N MET A 32 -0.39 12.75 -0.47
CA MET A 32 -0.09 11.80 -1.55
C MET A 32 1.32 11.21 -1.48
N CYS A 33 2.29 11.91 -0.86
CA CYS A 33 3.61 11.36 -0.64
C CYS A 33 3.58 10.22 0.40
N LYS A 34 2.78 10.37 1.47
CA LYS A 34 2.55 9.27 2.43
C LYS A 34 1.83 8.09 1.79
N LEU A 35 0.84 8.36 0.93
CA LEU A 35 0.15 7.31 0.19
C LEU A 35 1.12 6.53 -0.71
N LEU A 36 1.94 7.24 -1.50
CA LEU A 36 2.95 6.63 -2.36
C LEU A 36 3.96 5.82 -1.54
N PHE A 37 4.44 6.36 -0.42
CA PHE A 37 5.33 5.65 0.50
C PHE A 37 4.72 4.33 0.98
N MET A 38 3.46 4.34 1.44
CA MET A 38 2.79 3.13 1.91
C MET A 38 2.62 2.08 0.80
N ILE A 39 2.20 2.49 -0.40
CA ILE A 39 2.03 1.59 -1.55
C ILE A 39 3.37 0.95 -1.93
N MET A 40 4.42 1.76 -2.05
CA MET A 40 5.77 1.30 -2.39
C MET A 40 6.34 0.40 -1.29
N GLY A 41 6.23 0.84 -0.03
CA GLY A 41 6.71 0.13 1.14
C GLY A 41 6.06 -1.24 1.28
N LEU A 42 4.72 -1.30 1.24
CA LEU A 42 3.99 -2.57 1.32
C LEU A 42 4.32 -3.51 0.17
N ASN A 43 4.40 -2.99 -1.07
CA ASN A 43 4.75 -3.83 -2.22
C ASN A 43 6.15 -4.48 -2.05
N HIS A 44 7.14 -3.72 -1.58
CA HIS A 44 8.51 -4.21 -1.44
C HIS A 44 8.79 -4.92 -0.13
N LEU A 45 7.91 -4.82 0.87
CA LEU A 45 8.11 -5.43 2.18
C LEU A 45 8.30 -6.96 2.09
N ARG A 46 7.62 -7.63 1.16
CA ARG A 46 7.85 -9.07 0.93
C ARG A 46 9.26 -9.39 0.43
N GLU A 47 9.89 -8.48 -0.31
CA GLU A 47 11.28 -8.65 -0.80
C GLU A 47 12.28 -8.43 0.34
N TRP A 48 11.95 -7.61 1.32
CA TRP A 48 12.74 -7.44 2.55
C TRP A 48 12.65 -8.67 3.46
N ILE A 49 11.48 -9.34 3.47
CA ILE A 49 11.26 -10.60 4.21
C ILE A 49 12.01 -11.77 3.57
N ALA A 50 11.96 -11.89 2.24
CA ALA A 50 12.63 -12.95 1.48
C ALA A 50 13.66 -12.35 0.49
N PRO A 51 14.81 -11.86 0.98
CA PRO A 51 15.77 -11.16 0.14
C PRO A 51 16.34 -12.05 -0.96
N GLY A 52 16.31 -11.55 -2.20
CA GLY A 52 16.80 -12.25 -3.39
C GLY A 52 15.87 -13.35 -3.92
N PHE A 53 14.75 -13.61 -3.25
CA PHE A 53 13.76 -14.57 -3.74
C PHE A 53 12.90 -13.93 -4.84
N HIS A 54 12.78 -14.63 -5.95
CA HIS A 54 11.85 -14.29 -7.02
C HIS A 54 11.08 -15.54 -7.41
N ALA A 55 9.75 -15.46 -7.30
CA ALA A 55 8.85 -16.52 -7.75
C ALA A 55 8.85 -16.60 -9.29
N ARG A 56 9.91 -17.15 -9.88
CA ARG A 56 9.95 -17.53 -11.30
C ARG A 56 9.26 -18.88 -11.46
N ASN A 57 8.45 -19.04 -12.51
CA ASN A 57 7.88 -20.33 -12.93
C ASN A 57 7.05 -21.07 -11.86
N ASN A 58 6.18 -20.38 -11.12
CA ASN A 58 5.32 -20.98 -10.09
C ASN A 58 6.11 -21.77 -9.00
N ALA A 59 7.35 -21.35 -8.72
CA ALA A 59 8.15 -21.96 -7.66
C ALA A 59 7.42 -21.87 -6.31
N LYS A 60 7.18 -23.01 -5.68
CA LYS A 60 6.69 -23.07 -4.30
C LYS A 60 7.87 -22.72 -3.38
N GLY A 61 7.69 -21.70 -2.55
CA GLY A 61 8.72 -21.30 -1.58
C GLY A 61 9.16 -22.47 -0.71
N THR A 62 10.46 -22.55 -0.44
CA THR A 62 11.07 -23.63 0.35
C THR A 62 11.19 -23.25 1.82
N THR A 63 11.57 -22.00 2.09
CA THR A 63 11.60 -21.44 3.45
C THR A 63 10.27 -20.77 3.79
N ASP A 64 10.02 -20.50 5.07
CA ASP A 64 8.79 -19.81 5.49
C ASP A 64 8.69 -18.39 4.92
N ALA A 65 9.81 -17.69 4.78
CA ALA A 65 9.87 -16.38 4.13
C ALA A 65 9.47 -16.45 2.65
N GLU A 66 9.96 -17.46 1.92
CA GLU A 66 9.62 -17.66 0.52
C GLU A 66 8.17 -18.11 0.32
N LYS A 67 7.64 -18.95 1.23
CA LYS A 67 6.22 -19.33 1.22
C LYS A 67 5.35 -18.10 1.43
N PHE A 68 5.66 -17.29 2.45
CA PHE A 68 4.96 -16.04 2.70
C PHE A 68 5.00 -15.10 1.48
N TYR A 69 6.16 -14.96 0.83
CA TYR A 69 6.32 -14.16 -0.38
C TYR A 69 5.35 -14.55 -1.50
N VAL A 70 5.13 -15.85 -1.70
CA VAL A 70 4.18 -16.38 -2.70
C VAL A 70 2.75 -16.20 -2.21
N ASP A 71 2.47 -16.61 -0.97
CA ASP A 71 1.13 -16.63 -0.40
C ASP A 71 0.50 -15.24 -0.36
N ILE A 72 1.22 -14.20 0.05
CA ILE A 72 0.66 -12.84 0.11
C ILE A 72 0.18 -12.33 -1.26
N TYR A 73 0.86 -12.74 -2.34
CA TYR A 73 0.46 -12.36 -3.67
C TYR A 73 -0.85 -13.03 -4.06
N ASP A 74 -1.01 -14.32 -3.78
CA ASP A 74 -2.16 -15.11 -4.23
C ASP A 74 -3.32 -15.17 -3.24
N ASN A 75 -3.13 -14.72 -2.00
CA ASN A 75 -4.18 -14.73 -0.99
C ASN A 75 -5.31 -13.77 -1.37
N THR A 76 -6.42 -14.36 -1.79
CA THR A 76 -7.55 -13.65 -2.34
C THR A 76 -8.49 -13.28 -1.19
N ASP A 77 -8.79 -12.00 -1.04
CA ASP A 77 -9.77 -11.52 -0.07
C ASP A 77 -11.18 -11.89 -0.54
N GLU A 78 -11.99 -12.45 0.37
CA GLU A 78 -13.34 -12.93 0.07
C GLU A 78 -14.28 -11.79 -0.40
N ASP A 79 -14.10 -10.57 0.11
CA ASP A 79 -14.99 -9.44 -0.21
C ASP A 79 -14.67 -8.80 -1.56
N THR A 80 -13.42 -8.89 -2.02
CA THR A 80 -12.97 -8.21 -3.24
C THR A 80 -12.65 -9.19 -4.37
N ASN A 81 -12.78 -10.49 -4.10
CA ASN A 81 -12.34 -11.60 -4.95
C ASN A 81 -10.90 -11.37 -5.48
N THR A 82 -10.08 -10.61 -4.74
CA THR A 82 -8.78 -10.09 -5.13
C THR A 82 -7.83 -10.08 -3.95
N SER A 83 -6.56 -10.40 -4.19
CA SER A 83 -5.55 -10.08 -3.20
C SER A 83 -5.41 -8.56 -3.10
N ASN A 84 -5.66 -7.99 -1.92
CA ASN A 84 -5.37 -6.58 -1.63
C ASN A 84 -3.91 -6.23 -2.02
N PHE A 85 -3.01 -7.20 -1.88
CA PHE A 85 -1.62 -7.07 -2.32
C PHE A 85 -1.49 -6.95 -3.86
N LYS A 86 -2.29 -7.65 -4.67
CA LYS A 86 -2.30 -7.47 -6.14
C LYS A 86 -2.68 -6.04 -6.52
N ILE A 87 -3.65 -5.43 -5.84
CA ILE A 87 -4.01 -4.02 -6.05
C ILE A 87 -2.84 -3.10 -5.69
N ILE A 88 -2.21 -3.31 -4.53
CA ILE A 88 -1.02 -2.55 -4.12
C ILE A 88 0.12 -2.72 -5.13
N ASN A 89 0.36 -3.93 -5.64
CA ASN A 89 1.39 -4.21 -6.63
C ASN A 89 1.12 -3.49 -7.96
N GLU A 90 -0.12 -3.51 -8.44
CA GLU A 90 -0.52 -2.81 -9.67
C GLU A 90 -0.36 -1.28 -9.52
N LEU A 91 -0.79 -0.70 -8.39
CA LEU A 91 -0.61 0.72 -8.10
C LEU A 91 0.88 1.09 -8.01
N CYS A 92 1.67 0.25 -7.35
CA CYS A 92 3.13 0.42 -7.26
C CYS A 92 3.77 0.39 -8.66
N ASN A 93 3.43 -0.60 -9.49
CA ASN A 93 3.94 -0.72 -10.86
C ASN A 93 3.51 0.45 -11.75
N HIS A 94 2.28 0.96 -11.59
CA HIS A 94 1.83 2.13 -12.33
C HIS A 94 2.60 3.39 -11.97
N SER A 95 2.82 3.64 -10.67
CA SER A 95 3.63 4.78 -10.22
C SER A 95 5.07 4.75 -10.78
N LYS A 96 5.58 3.55 -11.10
CA LYS A 96 6.88 3.33 -11.74
C LYS A 96 6.86 3.44 -13.27
N HIS A 97 5.77 3.06 -13.94
CA HIS A 97 5.75 2.87 -15.40
C HIS A 97 4.79 3.79 -16.17
N PHE A 98 4.01 4.66 -15.52
CA PHE A 98 3.12 5.70 -16.09
C PHE A 98 2.10 5.29 -17.18
N ASN A 99 2.11 4.07 -17.71
CA ASN A 99 1.37 3.69 -18.93
C ASN A 99 0.43 2.48 -18.78
N THR A 100 0.33 1.83 -17.61
CA THR A 100 -0.37 0.53 -17.50
C THR A 100 -1.17 0.36 -16.21
N LEU A 101 -2.06 1.30 -15.87
CA LEU A 101 -3.13 0.98 -14.91
C LEU A 101 -4.34 0.46 -15.68
N ASN A 102 -4.60 -0.85 -15.58
CA ASN A 102 -5.83 -1.47 -16.10
C ASN A 102 -7.04 -1.26 -15.17
N LYS A 103 -6.88 -0.46 -14.11
CA LYS A 103 -7.90 -0.14 -13.11
C LYS A 103 -8.20 1.34 -13.13
N LYS A 104 -9.45 1.72 -12.87
CA LYS A 104 -9.79 3.13 -12.65
C LYS A 104 -9.35 3.57 -11.25
N THR A 105 -8.75 4.75 -11.17
CA THR A 105 -8.49 5.47 -9.93
C THR A 105 -9.22 6.79 -9.92
N SER A 106 -9.72 7.20 -8.76
CA SER A 106 -10.40 8.49 -8.60
C SER A 106 -10.03 9.09 -7.25
N CYS A 107 -9.86 10.41 -7.20
CA CYS A 107 -9.72 11.15 -5.95
C CYS A 107 -10.97 12.01 -5.73
N LYS A 108 -11.45 12.05 -4.48
CA LYS A 108 -12.41 13.05 -4.02
C LYS A 108 -11.64 14.19 -3.37
N TYR A 109 -12.12 15.40 -3.61
CA TYR A 109 -11.51 16.65 -3.16
C TYR A 109 -12.50 17.38 -2.25
N GLU A 110 -11.97 18.09 -1.27
CA GLU A 110 -12.76 18.92 -0.37
C GLU A 110 -13.28 20.17 -1.07
N THR A 111 -14.47 20.61 -0.64
CA THR A 111 -15.06 21.86 -1.11
C THR A 111 -14.47 23.05 -0.36
N MET A 112 -14.59 24.25 -0.94
CA MET A 112 -13.95 25.47 -0.44
C MET A 112 -14.33 25.82 1.01
N ASP A 113 -15.51 25.38 1.46
CA ASP A 113 -16.04 25.61 2.81
C ASP A 113 -15.48 24.63 3.86
N GLU A 114 -14.74 23.59 3.43
CA GLU A 114 -14.18 22.52 4.26
C GLU A 114 -12.66 22.64 4.45
N TRP A 115 -12.05 23.72 3.95
CA TRP A 115 -10.59 23.90 3.95
C TRP A 115 -10.08 24.42 5.30
N ASP A 116 -9.37 23.57 6.05
CA ASP A 116 -8.66 23.95 7.28
C ASP A 116 -7.32 24.67 7.02
N ASP A 117 -6.71 24.48 5.85
CA ASP A 117 -5.37 25.01 5.50
C ASP A 117 -5.20 25.24 3.98
N MET A 118 -4.88 26.48 3.60
CA MET A 118 -4.70 26.87 2.19
C MET A 118 -3.40 26.35 1.56
N ASP A 119 -2.37 26.06 2.36
CA ASP A 119 -1.07 25.62 1.84
C ASP A 119 -1.11 24.14 1.37
N SER A 120 -2.13 23.39 1.77
CA SER A 120 -2.37 22.01 1.36
C SER A 120 -3.14 21.86 0.03
N ILE A 121 -3.53 22.99 -0.58
CA ILE A 121 -4.36 23.03 -1.80
C ILE A 121 -3.46 22.88 -3.03
N ILE A 122 -3.59 21.74 -3.71
CA ILE A 122 -2.85 21.46 -4.95
C ILE A 122 -3.47 22.25 -6.13
N ASN A 123 -4.76 22.59 -6.07
CA ASN A 123 -5.47 23.35 -7.10
C ASN A 123 -6.61 24.19 -6.50
N PHE A 124 -6.69 25.49 -6.75
CA PHE A 124 -7.79 26.32 -6.25
C PHE A 124 -9.18 25.92 -6.79
N ASP A 125 -9.23 25.20 -7.92
CA ASP A 125 -10.47 24.64 -8.46
C ASP A 125 -10.86 23.28 -7.84
N ARG A 126 -9.93 22.64 -7.10
CA ARG A 126 -10.10 21.32 -6.46
C ARG A 126 -9.28 21.29 -5.17
N GLY A 127 -9.95 21.39 -4.02
CA GLY A 127 -9.33 21.44 -2.69
C GLY A 127 -8.37 20.30 -2.36
N SER A 128 -8.03 20.15 -1.08
CA SER A 128 -7.25 19.00 -0.61
C SER A 128 -7.92 17.66 -0.97
N VAL A 129 -7.12 16.62 -1.18
CA VAL A 129 -7.65 15.26 -1.41
C VAL A 129 -8.20 14.74 -0.09
N SER A 130 -9.48 14.36 -0.04
CA SER A 130 -10.09 13.73 1.14
C SER A 130 -10.14 12.21 1.05
N LYS A 131 -10.24 11.67 -0.18
CA LYS A 131 -10.37 10.23 -0.41
C LYS A 131 -9.75 9.80 -1.73
N CYS A 132 -9.07 8.65 -1.73
CA CYS A 132 -8.58 8.00 -2.94
C CYS A 132 -9.29 6.65 -3.12
N LEU A 133 -9.83 6.43 -4.31
CA LEU A 133 -10.58 5.25 -4.66
C LEU A 133 -9.87 4.48 -5.78
N VAL A 134 -9.96 3.16 -5.71
CA VAL A 134 -9.46 2.25 -6.73
C VAL A 134 -10.54 1.24 -7.08
N GLU A 135 -10.64 0.90 -8.37
CA GLU A 135 -11.54 -0.14 -8.86
C GLU A 135 -11.07 -1.53 -8.39
N ASN A 136 -11.94 -2.30 -7.72
CA ASN A 136 -11.68 -3.70 -7.37
C ASN A 136 -11.86 -4.61 -8.63
N LYS A 137 -11.91 -5.93 -8.47
CA LYS A 137 -12.15 -6.84 -9.62
C LYS A 137 -13.59 -6.89 -10.09
N ASP A 138 -14.54 -6.57 -9.21
CA ASP A 138 -15.96 -6.59 -9.49
C ASP A 138 -16.43 -5.29 -10.18
N GLY A 139 -15.53 -4.30 -10.30
CA GLY A 139 -15.80 -3.00 -10.92
C GLY A 139 -16.26 -1.93 -9.92
N ASP A 140 -16.30 -2.26 -8.63
CA ASP A 140 -16.66 -1.33 -7.56
C ASP A 140 -15.47 -0.45 -7.15
N MET A 141 -15.77 0.79 -6.79
CA MET A 141 -14.77 1.73 -6.28
C MET A 141 -14.63 1.58 -4.77
N VAL A 142 -13.48 1.07 -4.32
CA VAL A 142 -13.16 0.87 -2.90
C VAL A 142 -12.15 1.90 -2.41
N ASP A 143 -12.18 2.22 -1.12
CA ASP A 143 -11.20 3.13 -0.52
C ASP A 143 -9.81 2.48 -0.46
N ILE A 144 -8.80 3.20 -0.91
CA ILE A 144 -7.42 2.73 -0.81
C ILE A 144 -6.97 2.51 0.63
N ILE A 145 -7.55 3.24 1.60
CA ILE A 145 -7.28 3.06 3.03
C ILE A 145 -7.67 1.65 3.45
N ASP A 146 -8.82 1.14 2.99
CA ASP A 146 -9.30 -0.21 3.33
C ASP A 146 -8.36 -1.28 2.76
N ILE A 147 -7.89 -1.08 1.51
CA ILE A 147 -6.92 -1.97 0.86
C ILE A 147 -5.59 -2.01 1.62
N ILE A 148 -5.08 -0.85 2.03
CA ILE A 148 -3.84 -0.72 2.81
C ILE A 148 -3.99 -1.36 4.18
N GLU A 149 -5.10 -1.10 4.88
CA GLU A 149 -5.38 -1.66 6.21
C GLU A 149 -5.42 -3.18 6.17
N ARG A 150 -6.13 -3.77 5.20
CA ARG A 150 -6.20 -5.21 5.02
C ARG A 150 -4.84 -5.83 4.71
N ALA A 151 -4.01 -5.15 3.90
CA ALA A 151 -2.65 -5.60 3.64
C ALA A 151 -1.76 -5.55 4.90
N ILE A 152 -1.85 -4.49 5.70
CA ILE A 152 -1.13 -4.37 6.98
C ILE A 152 -1.56 -5.49 7.93
N LEU A 153 -2.86 -5.72 8.10
CA LEU A 153 -3.39 -6.79 8.95
C LEU A 153 -2.91 -8.16 8.47
N TYR A 154 -2.84 -8.38 7.16
CA TYR A 154 -2.31 -9.61 6.60
C TYR A 154 -0.83 -9.82 6.95
N TYR A 155 0.01 -8.81 6.75
CA TYR A 155 1.44 -8.84 7.11
C TYR A 155 1.63 -9.11 8.60
N ASP A 156 0.88 -8.42 9.45
CA ASP A 156 0.97 -8.58 10.90
C ASP A 156 0.59 -10.00 11.31
N ALA A 157 -0.60 -10.46 10.94
CA ALA A 157 -1.13 -11.75 11.34
C ALA A 157 -0.34 -12.95 10.78
N ASN A 158 0.22 -12.82 9.58
CA ASN A 158 0.84 -13.94 8.87
C ASN A 158 2.35 -13.98 8.91
N TRP A 159 3.02 -12.89 9.30
CA TRP A 159 4.47 -12.83 9.41
C TRP A 159 4.93 -12.22 10.74
N PHE A 160 4.65 -10.94 11.01
CA PHE A 160 5.31 -10.22 12.11
C PHE A 160 4.82 -10.61 13.52
N SER A 161 3.57 -11.06 13.67
CA SER A 161 3.02 -11.56 14.94
C SER A 161 3.27 -13.05 15.16
N LYS A 162 3.84 -13.77 14.18
CA LYS A 162 4.22 -15.18 14.31
C LYS A 162 5.68 -15.31 14.75
N LYS A 163 5.99 -16.36 15.52
CA LYS A 163 7.37 -16.76 15.79
C LYS A 163 7.86 -17.63 14.63
N HIS A 164 8.93 -17.21 13.98
CA HIS A 164 9.60 -17.90 12.87
C HIS A 164 11.03 -18.27 13.27
#